data_AF-A0A358SIW7-F1
#
_entry.id   AF-A0A358SIW7-F1
#
_cell.length_a   1.000
_cell.length_b   1.000
_cell.length_c   1.000
_cell.angle_alpha   90.00
_cell.angle_beta   90.00
_cell.angle_gamma   90.00
#
_symmetry.space_group_name_H-M   'P 1'
#
loop_
_entity.id
_entity.type
_entity.pdbx_description
1 polymer ?
#
loop_
_entity_poly.entity_id
_entity_poly.type
_entity_poly.pdbx_seq_one_letter_code
_entity_poly.pdbx_strand_id
1 'polypeptide(L)'
;MRQRWDRLTFLHWSYDPAEVQRLLPPGLFADTFDGAAWVGLVPFFMHVATSGGRQAPWASYFCETNVRTYVLDEQGRPGIWFLSLDAARLGAVISARTTYRLPYFWSSMRIGERDGQIAYRCRRRWPGPRSASSLVRISIGDRFGAGELGPRDHFLTARWILFSVSGDRRRLA
;
A
#
# COMPACT_ATOMS: atom_id res chain seq x y z
N MET A 1 7.63 -11.74 -13.80
CA MET A 1 8.05 -10.37 -13.40
C MET A 1 8.61 -10.47 -12.00
N ARG A 2 9.80 -9.93 -11.73
CA ARG A 2 10.40 -9.94 -10.39
C ARG A 2 10.22 -8.56 -9.77
N GLN A 3 9.58 -8.51 -8.60
CA GLN A 3 9.44 -7.30 -7.80
C GLN A 3 10.32 -7.42 -6.56
N ARG A 4 11.12 -6.40 -6.26
CA ARG A 4 11.83 -6.26 -4.98
C ARG A 4 11.41 -4.94 -4.35
N TRP A 5 11.06 -4.99 -3.07
CA TRP A 5 10.65 -3.82 -2.32
C TRP A 5 11.79 -3.44 -1.38
N ASP A 6 12.28 -2.22 -1.53
CA ASP A 6 13.33 -1.66 -0.69
C ASP A 6 12.78 -0.49 0.12
N ARG A 7 13.39 -0.23 1.29
CA ARG A 7 13.03 0.90 2.17
C ARG A 7 11.53 0.91 2.48
N LEU A 8 10.99 -0.24 2.83
CA LEU A 8 9.58 -0.44 3.16
C LEU A 8 9.33 -0.01 4.60
N THR A 9 8.43 0.97 4.77
CA THR A 9 7.98 1.41 6.10
C THR A 9 6.49 1.14 6.23
N PHE A 10 6.07 0.57 7.36
CA PHE A 10 4.67 0.40 7.71
C PHE A 10 4.29 1.38 8.81
N LEU A 11 3.33 2.25 8.54
CA LEU A 11 2.72 3.13 9.54
C LEU A 11 1.24 2.78 9.65
N HIS A 12 0.73 2.61 10.87
CA HIS A 12 -0.64 2.18 11.10
C HIS A 12 -1.33 3.06 12.12
N TRP A 13 -2.61 3.36 11.88
CA TRP A 13 -3.48 4.06 12.80
C TRP A 13 -4.77 3.27 12.97
N SER A 14 -5.28 3.24 14.19
CA SER A 14 -6.58 2.66 14.55
C SER A 14 -7.70 3.64 14.25
N TYR A 15 -8.81 3.11 13.73
CA TYR A 15 -10.04 3.85 13.42
C TYR A 15 -11.24 3.06 13.93
N ASP A 16 -12.38 3.75 14.09
CA ASP A 16 -13.66 3.10 14.30
C ASP A 16 -13.97 2.19 13.09
N PRO A 17 -14.26 0.89 13.30
CA PRO A 17 -14.62 -0.02 12.23
C PRO A 17 -15.74 0.51 11.31
N ALA A 18 -16.72 1.23 11.86
CA ALA A 18 -17.82 1.80 11.09
C ALA A 18 -17.36 2.90 10.12
N GLU A 19 -16.31 3.66 10.45
CA GLU A 19 -15.73 4.65 9.54
C GLU A 19 -15.04 3.99 8.36
N VAL A 20 -14.25 2.95 8.62
CA VAL A 20 -13.55 2.20 7.58
C VAL A 20 -14.53 1.43 6.70
N GLN A 21 -15.56 0.82 7.29
CA GLN A 21 -16.56 0.04 6.58
C GLN A 21 -17.30 0.84 5.51
N ARG A 22 -17.58 2.12 5.75
CA ARG A 22 -18.23 3.03 4.77
C ARG A 22 -17.41 3.27 3.51
N LEU A 23 -16.11 3.00 3.54
CA LEU A 23 -15.19 3.16 2.41
C LEU A 23 -15.00 1.87 1.61
N LEU A 24 -15.55 0.76 2.08
CA LEU A 24 -15.42 -0.55 1.44
C LEU A 24 -16.51 -0.77 0.40
N PRO A 25 -16.21 -1.46 -0.71
CA PRO A 25 -17.24 -1.91 -1.63
C PRO A 25 -18.13 -2.96 -0.94
N PRO A 26 -19.37 -3.17 -1.44
CA PRO A 26 -20.23 -4.24 -0.96
C PRO A 26 -19.51 -5.60 -0.98
N GLY A 27 -19.74 -6.42 0.04
CA GLY A 27 -19.17 -7.76 0.21
C GLY A 27 -17.72 -7.80 0.72
N LEU A 28 -17.16 -6.65 1.11
CA LEU A 28 -15.97 -6.58 1.96
C LEU A 28 -16.36 -6.01 3.32
N PHE A 29 -15.86 -6.63 4.37
CA PHE A 29 -16.09 -6.26 5.75
C PHE A 29 -14.78 -5.83 6.39
N ALA A 30 -14.79 -4.77 7.20
CA ALA A 30 -13.61 -4.30 7.91
C ALA A 30 -13.11 -5.40 8.86
N ASP A 31 -11.85 -5.82 8.68
CA ASP A 31 -11.19 -6.76 9.58
C ASP A 31 -10.66 -5.98 10.78
N THR A 32 -10.95 -6.47 11.99
CA THR A 32 -10.64 -5.75 13.23
C THR A 32 -9.63 -6.51 14.06
N PHE A 33 -8.79 -5.76 14.74
CA PHE A 33 -7.89 -6.28 15.77
C PHE A 33 -8.08 -5.42 17.01
N ASP A 34 -8.36 -6.08 18.13
CA ASP A 34 -8.62 -5.42 19.42
C ASP A 34 -9.76 -4.39 19.31
N GLY A 35 -10.85 -4.76 18.62
CA GLY A 35 -12.04 -3.91 18.44
C GLY A 35 -11.87 -2.74 17.46
N ALA A 36 -10.67 -2.52 16.90
CA ALA A 36 -10.40 -1.42 15.98
C ALA A 36 -10.15 -1.91 14.55
N ALA A 37 -10.56 -1.12 13.56
CA ALA A 37 -10.08 -1.27 12.19
C ALA A 37 -8.77 -0.48 12.03
N TRP A 38 -7.92 -0.93 11.11
CA TRP A 38 -6.59 -0.35 10.94
C TRP A 38 -6.37 0.15 9.53
N VAL A 39 -5.84 1.36 9.41
CA VAL A 39 -5.42 1.94 8.12
C VAL A 39 -3.91 2.09 8.11
N GLY A 40 -3.27 1.54 7.08
CA GLY A 40 -1.83 1.59 6.87
C GLY A 40 -1.43 2.58 5.80
N LEU A 41 -0.42 3.41 6.08
CA LEU A 41 0.35 4.17 5.09
C LEU A 41 1.69 3.48 4.89
N VAL A 42 1.91 2.93 3.70
CA VAL A 42 3.05 2.09 3.39
C VAL A 42 3.87 2.72 2.27
N PRO A 43 4.83 3.61 2.58
CA PRO A 43 5.76 4.14 1.59
C PRO A 43 6.94 3.18 1.39
N PHE A 44 7.33 2.97 0.14
CA PHE A 44 8.43 2.10 -0.22
C PHE A 44 9.01 2.43 -1.60
N PHE A 45 10.14 1.83 -1.89
CA PHE A 45 10.80 1.90 -3.18
C PHE A 45 10.68 0.57 -3.93
N MET A 46 10.07 0.60 -5.10
CA MET A 46 9.80 -0.56 -5.94
C MET A 46 10.90 -0.74 -6.98
N HIS A 47 11.41 -1.97 -7.08
CA HIS A 47 12.26 -2.45 -8.16
C HIS A 47 11.50 -3.49 -9.00
N VAL A 48 11.36 -3.24 -10.31
CA VAL A 48 10.69 -4.15 -11.25
C VAL A 48 11.64 -4.59 -12.34
N ALA A 49 11.84 -5.91 -12.46
CA ALA A 49 12.59 -6.53 -13.54
C ALA A 49 11.72 -7.49 -14.35
N THR A 50 11.90 -7.51 -15.67
CA THR A 50 11.30 -8.52 -16.55
C THR A 50 11.98 -9.88 -16.33
N SER A 51 11.33 -10.97 -16.76
CA SER A 51 11.88 -12.34 -16.63
C SER A 51 13.23 -12.54 -17.34
N GLY A 52 13.54 -11.72 -18.35
CA GLY A 52 14.84 -11.72 -19.05
C GLY A 52 15.87 -10.73 -18.49
N GLY A 53 15.69 -10.20 -17.27
CA GLY A 53 16.63 -9.27 -16.63
C GLY A 53 16.66 -7.86 -17.22
N ARG A 54 15.93 -7.60 -18.31
CA ARG A 54 15.84 -6.27 -18.92
C ARG A 54 15.08 -5.34 -18.00
N GLN A 55 15.73 -4.24 -17.66
CA GLN A 55 15.15 -3.13 -16.91
C GLN A 55 14.74 -2.06 -17.90
N ALA A 56 13.47 -1.68 -17.90
CA ALA A 56 13.05 -0.49 -18.61
C ALA A 56 13.37 0.70 -17.70
N PRO A 57 14.22 1.66 -18.11
CA PRO A 57 14.53 2.86 -17.31
C PRO A 57 13.26 3.58 -16.85
N TRP A 58 12.20 3.42 -17.65
CA TRP A 58 10.92 4.04 -17.43
C TRP A 58 9.87 3.21 -16.67
N ALA A 59 10.18 2.01 -16.16
CA ALA A 59 9.25 1.20 -15.36
C ALA A 59 9.92 0.43 -14.22
N SER A 60 11.25 0.34 -14.19
CA SER A 60 11.96 -0.55 -13.29
C SER A 60 12.22 -0.01 -11.89
N TYR A 61 12.08 1.28 -11.65
CA TYR A 61 12.40 1.91 -10.36
C TYR A 61 11.41 3.04 -10.07
N PHE A 62 10.72 2.99 -8.93
CA PHE A 62 9.86 4.08 -8.48
C PHE A 62 9.52 4.05 -7.00
N CYS A 63 9.18 5.23 -6.48
CA CYS A 63 8.54 5.35 -5.18
C CYS A 63 7.05 5.04 -5.32
N GLU A 64 6.53 4.29 -4.36
CA GLU A 64 5.10 3.99 -4.22
C GLU A 64 4.70 4.22 -2.75
N THR A 65 3.45 4.62 -2.52
CA THR A 65 2.87 4.78 -1.19
C THR A 65 1.44 4.31 -1.20
N ASN A 66 1.16 3.33 -0.35
CA ASN A 66 -0.13 2.66 -0.34
C ASN A 66 -0.88 3.07 0.92
N VAL A 67 -2.10 3.58 0.75
CA VAL A 67 -3.06 3.71 1.83
C VAL A 67 -3.97 2.49 1.74
N ARG A 68 -3.88 1.61 2.73
CA ARG A 68 -4.59 0.33 2.73
C ARG A 68 -5.35 0.11 4.03
N THR A 69 -6.39 -0.70 3.96
CA THR A 69 -7.10 -1.21 5.13
C THR A 69 -7.19 -2.74 5.07
N TYR A 70 -7.56 -3.37 6.18
CA TYR A 70 -7.66 -4.81 6.34
C TYR A 70 -9.12 -5.22 6.24
N VAL A 71 -9.39 -6.27 5.48
CA VAL A 71 -10.76 -6.69 5.16
C VAL A 71 -10.92 -8.20 5.17
N LEU A 72 -12.15 -8.64 5.42
CA LEU A 72 -12.64 -9.98 5.20
C LEU A 72 -13.62 -9.95 4.02
N ASP A 73 -13.64 -11.00 3.20
CA ASP A 73 -14.73 -11.19 2.24
C ASP A 73 -15.92 -11.93 2.87
N GLU A 74 -16.96 -12.15 2.07
CA GLU A 74 -18.16 -12.91 2.45
C GLU A 74 -17.87 -14.35 2.91
N GLN A 75 -16.71 -14.91 2.55
CA GLN A 75 -16.25 -16.22 2.99
C GLN A 75 -15.32 -16.16 4.22
N GLY A 76 -15.09 -14.97 4.78
CA GLY A 76 -14.21 -14.76 5.93
C GLY A 76 -12.72 -14.82 5.59
N ARG A 77 -12.32 -14.69 4.32
CA ARG A 77 -10.90 -14.72 3.92
C ARG A 77 -10.25 -13.34 4.16
N PRO A 78 -9.13 -13.27 4.92
CA PRO A 78 -8.46 -12.01 5.21
C PRO A 78 -7.63 -11.52 4.04
N GLY A 79 -7.67 -10.22 3.81
CA GLY A 79 -6.89 -9.54 2.79
C GLY A 79 -6.73 -8.05 3.06
N ILE A 80 -6.22 -7.36 2.06
CA ILE A 80 -6.09 -5.90 2.06
C ILE A 80 -6.97 -5.28 0.98
N TRP A 81 -7.41 -4.06 1.26
CA TRP A 81 -8.09 -3.19 0.32
C TRP A 81 -7.31 -1.87 0.22
N PHE A 82 -7.01 -1.42 -0.99
CA PHE A 82 -6.36 -0.13 -1.21
C PHE A 82 -7.39 0.99 -1.24
N LEU A 83 -7.31 1.90 -0.26
CA LEU A 83 -8.05 3.16 -0.26
C LEU A 83 -7.43 4.14 -1.27
N SER A 84 -6.10 4.12 -1.36
CA SER A 84 -5.34 4.94 -2.31
C SER A 84 -4.01 4.29 -2.63
N LEU A 85 -3.58 4.43 -3.87
CA LEU A 85 -2.26 3.97 -4.29
C LEU A 85 -1.55 5.11 -5.02
N ASP A 86 -0.60 5.75 -4.36
CA ASP A 86 0.15 6.88 -4.92
C ASP A 86 1.48 6.39 -5.51
N ALA A 87 1.67 6.56 -6.81
CA ALA A 87 2.87 6.11 -7.52
C ALA A 87 3.55 7.24 -8.29
N ALA A 88 4.89 7.23 -8.30
CA ALA A 88 5.68 8.26 -8.97
C ALA A 88 5.59 8.21 -10.51
N ARG A 89 5.13 7.10 -11.08
CA ARG A 89 5.20 6.84 -12.53
C ARG A 89 3.84 6.69 -13.18
N LEU A 90 3.56 7.61 -14.10
CA LEU A 90 2.30 7.69 -14.86
C LEU A 90 2.01 6.41 -15.68
N GLY A 91 3.03 5.71 -16.18
CA GLY A 91 2.84 4.46 -16.95
C GLY A 91 2.30 3.29 -16.12
N ALA A 92 2.74 3.15 -14.86
CA ALA A 92 2.20 2.16 -13.93
C ALA A 92 0.78 2.53 -13.46
N VAL A 93 0.53 3.84 -13.26
CA VAL A 93 -0.80 4.40 -12.97
C VAL A 93 -1.76 4.13 -14.12
N ILE A 94 -1.34 4.34 -15.38
CA ILE A 94 -2.17 4.12 -16.56
C ILE A 94 -2.47 2.63 -16.70
N SER A 95 -1.47 1.74 -16.70
CA SER A 95 -1.69 0.30 -16.87
C SER A 95 -2.52 -0.33 -15.74
N ALA A 96 -2.31 0.07 -14.49
CA ALA A 96 -3.09 -0.43 -13.36
C ALA A 96 -4.54 0.07 -13.38
N ARG A 97 -4.79 1.32 -13.84
CA ARG A 97 -6.16 1.86 -13.96
C ARG A 97 -6.93 1.24 -15.13
N THR A 98 -6.30 1.03 -16.29
CA THR A 98 -6.98 0.41 -17.44
C THR A 98 -7.21 -1.09 -17.27
N THR A 99 -6.37 -1.81 -16.52
CA THR A 99 -6.49 -3.28 -16.38
C THR A 99 -7.14 -3.73 -15.06
N TYR A 100 -6.94 -3.02 -13.95
CA TYR A 100 -7.34 -3.50 -12.60
C TYR A 100 -8.29 -2.56 -11.82
N ARG A 101 -8.70 -1.41 -12.39
CA ARG A 101 -9.57 -0.39 -11.75
C ARG A 101 -9.13 0.03 -10.33
N LEU A 102 -7.85 -0.14 -10.01
CA LEU A 102 -7.29 0.24 -8.72
C LEU A 102 -7.20 1.78 -8.61
N PRO A 103 -7.36 2.37 -7.40
CA PRO A 103 -7.31 3.81 -7.19
C PRO A 103 -5.86 4.33 -7.24
N TYR A 104 -5.21 4.20 -8.39
CA TYR A 104 -3.87 4.70 -8.63
C TYR A 104 -3.92 6.21 -8.86
N PHE A 105 -3.08 6.94 -8.14
CA PHE A 105 -2.85 8.36 -8.24
C PHE A 105 -1.40 8.61 -8.65
N TRP A 106 -1.21 9.46 -9.65
CA TRP A 106 0.10 9.96 -10.02
C TRP A 106 0.55 11.03 -9.04
N SER A 107 1.70 10.79 -8.41
CA SER A 107 2.20 11.61 -7.32
C SER A 107 3.67 11.99 -7.52
N SER A 108 4.03 13.21 -7.09
CA SER A 108 5.42 13.62 -6.97
C SER A 108 5.99 12.97 -5.72
N MET A 109 7.01 12.13 -5.87
CA MET A 109 7.55 11.38 -4.74
C MET A 109 9.07 11.46 -4.66
N ARG A 110 9.58 11.48 -3.44
CA ARG A 110 11.03 11.47 -3.17
C ARG A 110 11.29 10.66 -1.91
N ILE A 111 12.31 9.81 -1.98
CA ILE A 111 12.89 9.13 -0.83
C ILE A 111 14.30 9.66 -0.66
N GLY A 112 14.65 10.02 0.56
CA GLY A 112 16.00 10.42 0.94
C GLY A 112 16.43 9.63 2.16
N GLU A 113 17.70 9.27 2.23
CA GLU A 113 18.30 8.59 3.37
C GLU A 113 19.52 9.39 3.81
N ARG A 114 19.60 9.68 5.10
CA ARG A 114 20.73 10.39 5.69
C ARG A 114 20.83 10.05 7.17
N ASP A 115 22.03 9.75 7.65
CA ASP A 115 22.33 9.58 9.08
C ASP A 115 21.38 8.58 9.78
N GLY A 116 21.08 7.44 9.14
CA GLY A 116 20.18 6.40 9.68
C GLY A 116 18.68 6.74 9.64
N GLN A 117 18.32 7.88 9.07
CA GLN A 117 16.94 8.30 8.87
C GLN A 117 16.51 8.13 7.42
N ILE A 118 15.26 7.72 7.22
CA ILE A 118 14.62 7.71 5.90
C ILE A 118 13.49 8.74 5.89
N ALA A 119 13.50 9.59 4.87
CA ALA A 119 12.46 10.57 4.61
C ALA A 119 11.71 10.21 3.33
N TYR A 120 10.39 10.10 3.42
CA TYR A 120 9.48 9.91 2.30
C TYR A 120 8.63 11.16 2.12
N ARG A 121 8.56 11.67 0.89
CA ARG A 121 7.66 12.76 0.51
C ARG A 121 6.76 12.29 -0.61
N CYS A 122 5.46 12.49 -0.47
CA CYS A 122 4.48 12.28 -1.52
C CYS A 122 3.61 13.54 -1.68
N ARG A 123 3.34 13.94 -2.91
CA ARG A 123 2.34 14.98 -3.23
C ARG A 123 1.55 14.55 -4.45
N ARG A 124 0.25 14.34 -4.27
CA ARG A 124 -0.66 13.93 -5.33
C ARG A 124 -0.76 15.00 -6.41
N ARG A 125 -0.59 14.59 -7.67
CA ARG A 125 -0.72 15.47 -8.84
C ARG A 125 -2.05 15.24 -9.54
N TRP A 126 -2.42 13.97 -9.77
CA TRP A 126 -3.61 13.61 -10.53
C TRP A 126 -4.00 12.13 -10.36
N PRO A 127 -5.29 11.76 -10.36
CA PRO A 127 -6.45 12.65 -10.28
C PRO A 127 -6.52 13.40 -8.95
N GLY A 128 -7.37 14.43 -8.87
CA GLY A 128 -7.51 15.24 -7.66
C GLY A 128 -8.01 14.42 -6.45
N PRO A 129 -7.93 14.99 -5.23
CA PRO A 129 -7.51 16.35 -4.90
C PRO A 129 -5.97 16.51 -4.85
N ARG A 130 -5.46 17.63 -5.37
CA ARG A 130 -4.02 17.97 -5.40
C ARG A 130 -3.45 18.40 -4.04
N SER A 131 -4.30 18.50 -3.02
CA SER A 131 -3.94 18.80 -1.63
C SER A 131 -3.41 17.58 -0.87
N ALA A 132 -3.72 16.36 -1.34
CA ALA A 132 -3.25 15.14 -0.70
C ALA A 132 -1.71 15.07 -0.76
N SER A 133 -1.07 15.05 0.41
CA SER A 133 0.38 14.96 0.54
C SER A 133 0.75 14.22 1.81
N SER A 134 1.94 13.64 1.83
CA SER A 134 2.54 13.06 3.03
C SER A 134 4.01 13.44 3.12
N LEU A 135 4.46 13.63 4.36
CA LEU A 135 5.86 13.77 4.72
C LEU A 135 6.10 12.84 5.91
N VAL A 136 6.85 11.78 5.68
CA VAL A 136 7.19 10.78 6.68
C VAL A 136 8.70 10.86 6.89
N ARG A 137 9.12 10.87 8.15
CA ARG A 137 10.51 10.67 8.55
C ARG A 137 10.55 9.59 9.62
N ILE A 138 11.39 8.59 9.42
CA ILE A 138 11.59 7.51 10.36
C ILE A 138 13.08 7.34 10.64
N SER A 139 13.39 6.96 11.87
CA SER A 139 14.73 6.50 12.26
C SER A 139 14.65 4.98 12.37
N ILE A 140 15.63 4.28 11.82
CA ILE A 140 15.69 2.82 11.92
C ILE A 140 16.30 2.47 13.28
N GLY A 141 15.52 1.78 14.12
CA GLY A 141 16.00 1.21 15.37
C GLY A 141 16.62 -0.18 15.19
N ASP A 142 16.88 -0.84 16.31
CA ASP A 142 17.41 -2.19 16.31
C ASP A 142 16.46 -3.19 15.62
N ARG A 143 17.04 -4.26 15.08
CA ARG A 143 16.27 -5.33 14.46
C ARG A 143 15.55 -6.14 15.54
N PHE A 144 14.24 -6.32 15.37
CA PHE A 144 13.44 -7.26 16.16
C PHE A 144 13.94 -8.71 16.03
N GLY A 145 14.06 -9.39 17.16
CA GLY A 145 14.23 -10.84 17.26
C GLY A 145 12.93 -11.61 17.02
N ALA A 146 13.05 -12.93 16.82
CA ALA A 146 11.93 -13.78 16.43
C ALA A 146 10.77 -13.84 17.46
N GLY A 147 11.06 -13.62 18.74
CA GLY A 147 10.06 -13.64 19.82
C GLY A 147 9.45 -12.28 20.16
N GLU A 148 9.88 -11.20 19.50
CA GLU A 148 9.41 -9.84 19.80
C GLU A 148 8.15 -9.45 19.03
N LEU A 149 7.79 -10.21 17.99
CA LEU A 149 6.60 -9.95 17.17
C LEU A 149 5.35 -10.53 17.83
N GLY A 150 4.36 -9.67 18.04
CA GLY A 150 3.08 -10.05 18.63
C GLY A 150 1.98 -10.32 17.60
N PRO A 151 0.79 -10.77 18.06
CA PRO A 151 -0.37 -10.99 17.20
C PRO A 151 -0.76 -9.77 16.37
N ARG A 152 -0.59 -8.56 16.92
CA ARG A 152 -0.86 -7.30 16.21
C ARG A 152 0.08 -7.10 15.03
N ASP A 153 1.38 -7.39 15.20
CA ASP A 153 2.36 -7.21 14.14
C ASP A 153 2.08 -8.16 12.99
N HIS A 154 1.72 -9.41 13.30
CA HIS A 154 1.25 -10.37 12.32
C HIS A 154 -0.05 -9.92 11.63
N PHE A 155 -1.02 -9.42 12.39
CA PHE A 155 -2.26 -8.88 11.82
C PHE A 155 -2.00 -7.76 10.80
N LEU A 156 -1.11 -6.82 11.13
CA LEU A 156 -0.86 -5.63 10.31
C LEU A 156 0.11 -5.87 9.14
N THR A 157 0.99 -6.86 9.22
CA THR A 157 2.04 -7.06 8.20
C THR A 157 1.84 -8.31 7.36
N ALA A 158 1.22 -9.34 7.92
CA ALA A 158 1.09 -10.65 7.32
C ALA A 158 -0.27 -10.75 6.61
N ARG A 159 -0.34 -10.20 5.39
CA ARG A 159 -1.51 -10.23 4.50
C ARG A 159 -1.08 -10.53 3.07
N TRP A 160 -1.67 -11.57 2.48
CA TRP A 160 -1.23 -12.15 1.21
C TRP A 160 -2.27 -12.07 0.10
N ILE A 161 -3.47 -11.55 0.40
CA ILE A 161 -4.57 -11.40 -0.56
C ILE A 161 -4.84 -9.92 -0.75
N LEU A 162 -4.84 -9.47 -2.01
CA LEU A 162 -5.35 -8.16 -2.41
C LEU A 162 -6.72 -8.33 -3.05
N PHE A 163 -7.74 -7.67 -2.48
CA PHE A 163 -9.05 -7.58 -3.12
C PHE A 163 -9.10 -6.37 -4.08
N SER A 164 -9.72 -6.56 -5.23
CA SER A 164 -9.94 -5.50 -6.23
C SER A 164 -11.33 -5.62 -6.86
N VAL A 165 -11.90 -4.50 -7.32
CA VAL A 165 -13.22 -4.48 -7.99
C VAL A 165 -13.01 -4.37 -9.49
N SER A 166 -13.36 -5.41 -10.25
CA SER A 166 -13.32 -5.40 -11.71
C SER A 166 -14.70 -5.73 -12.31
N GLY A 167 -15.61 -4.73 -12.32
CA GLY A 167 -16.98 -4.95 -12.80
C GLY A 167 -17.73 -5.99 -11.96
N ASP A 168 -18.81 -6.57 -12.49
CA ASP A 168 -19.70 -7.53 -11.79
C ASP A 168 -19.03 -8.84 -11.30
N ARG A 169 -17.71 -8.99 -11.43
CA ARG A 169 -16.96 -10.11 -10.86
C ARG A 169 -15.71 -9.64 -10.13
N ARG A 170 -15.73 -9.84 -8.81
CA ARG A 170 -14.57 -9.72 -7.93
C ARG A 170 -13.56 -10.82 -8.30
N ARG A 171 -12.29 -10.47 -8.56
CA ARG A 171 -11.21 -11.44 -8.73
C ARG A 171 -10.09 -11.17 -7.71
N LEU A 172 -9.54 -12.26 -7.18
CA LEU A 172 -8.28 -12.29 -6.46
C LEU A 172 -7.19 -11.80 -7.44
N ALA A 173 -6.48 -10.74 -7.06
CA ALA A 173 -5.36 -10.20 -7.83
C ALA A 173 -4.03 -10.66 -7.21
#